data_AF-A0A937TH19-F1
#
_entry.id   AF-A0A937TH19-F1
#
_cell.length_a   1.000
_cell.length_b   1.000
_cell.length_c   1.000
_cell.angle_alpha   90.00
_cell.angle_beta   90.00
_cell.angle_gamma   90.00
#
_symmetry.space_group_name_H-M   'P 1'
#
loop_
_entity.id
_entity.type
_entity.pdbx_description
1 polymer ?
#
loop_
_entity_poly.entity_id
_entity_poly.type
_entity_poly.pdbx_seq_one_letter_code
_entity_poly.pdbx_strand_id
1 'polypeptide(L)'
;MKRLGAVLSVLVVLGLLAMIRLGCSDSDSGSSTPTNLSTRVDVLFAEKGTLAPVVQSARQRTVSATNQSWEYTLTLENVSKEMLWYANRPDRQSGTETVDYFVQTVWPAVFVEIAPNAVLDGFTRDVQSGFFLIFQDPQYESKRNQLTFHVTLLSSTLENKPESALTIEDIKITILDNSAEDQTDVWSFVQVAPRAAFEPAGTEGVYRLYLNNFYRESYYLGNAPNRRSYLYSVTAFVRNWDTLFEGDPPNASMTSYTDNGVLKVHILTIDQPKYDDENNRVMYTATVLHGDVDAGQPLNSPTLFIEGQLTSPSTTFDATLSATASAGTHVIQVYNNCSETIWLASCGNCKTQTNPCPEYFDPPQGANVEAAPRDHLLFHVDKGWAGRFWPRTGCKFNKDGLCDGGDCCDAGGCVNKDHKFAKECFYSGNPPVLVIEPTFDAPSGNGPIDYFDTSMVDGYNVLMSIAAMPNTYNPSPDPGMNAKYWCTTAGCASSPACPEFLKDSKGNCWSPCQYAVRNGLPTAEQEKLCCSCNMKDPCTCPDPCCDGHYGCSPFTPEGKAHPNMCCDPWGTHNNNRPWDQKYIDYIDAVKKACPEVYAWQFDDFKSTINCRKDEGLVDYKLTICP
;
A
#
# COMPACT_ATOMS: atom_id res chain seq x y z
N MET A 1 -14.05 13.92 -28.49
CA MET A 1 -14.20 14.31 -29.91
C MET A 1 -14.65 15.77 -29.98
N LYS A 2 -13.87 16.66 -30.61
CA LYS A 2 -14.15 18.10 -30.75
C LYS A 2 -15.05 18.41 -31.96
N ARG A 3 -16.08 19.24 -31.77
CA ARG A 3 -16.49 20.45 -32.54
C ARG A 3 -17.94 20.83 -32.18
N LEU A 4 -18.18 21.95 -31.50
CA LEU A 4 -18.36 23.34 -31.98
C LEU A 4 -19.80 23.67 -32.44
N GLY A 5 -20.37 24.74 -31.88
CA GLY A 5 -21.57 25.38 -32.41
C GLY A 5 -22.13 26.48 -31.50
N ALA A 6 -21.51 27.67 -31.57
CA ALA A 6 -21.95 28.89 -30.91
C ALA A 6 -23.35 29.36 -31.34
N VAL A 7 -24.11 29.94 -30.41
CA VAL A 7 -25.10 31.00 -30.72
C VAL A 7 -24.96 32.09 -29.67
N LEU A 8 -24.63 33.29 -30.15
CA LEU A 8 -24.58 34.54 -29.41
C LEU A 8 -25.92 35.30 -29.64
N SER A 9 -26.25 36.21 -28.72
CA SER A 9 -27.35 37.21 -28.74
C SER A 9 -28.69 36.68 -28.19
N VAL A 10 -29.43 37.32 -27.27
CA VAL A 10 -29.65 38.75 -26.99
C VAL A 10 -29.99 38.91 -25.50
N LEU A 11 -29.42 39.94 -24.85
CA LEU A 11 -29.88 40.47 -23.57
C LEU A 11 -31.32 40.97 -23.69
N VAL A 12 -32.25 40.35 -22.99
CA VAL A 12 -33.53 40.98 -22.62
C VAL A 12 -33.66 40.88 -21.10
N VAL A 13 -33.48 42.02 -20.45
CA VAL A 13 -33.88 42.27 -19.08
C VAL A 13 -35.41 42.20 -19.02
N LEU A 14 -35.94 41.18 -18.35
CA LEU A 14 -37.33 41.15 -17.90
C LEU A 14 -37.36 40.53 -16.51
N GLY A 15 -37.51 41.42 -15.52
CA GLY A 15 -37.80 41.04 -14.16
C GLY A 15 -39.14 40.33 -14.08
N LEU A 16 -39.14 39.18 -13.45
CA LEU A 16 -40.34 38.50 -12.99
C LEU A 16 -40.05 37.97 -11.58
N LEU A 17 -40.50 38.77 -10.61
CA LEU A 17 -40.78 38.32 -9.26
C LEU A 17 -41.74 37.13 -9.35
N ALA A 18 -41.23 35.92 -9.12
CA ALA A 18 -42.07 34.76 -8.81
C ALA A 18 -42.29 34.74 -7.30
N MET A 19 -43.56 34.87 -6.92
CA MET A 19 -44.03 34.99 -5.56
C MET A 19 -43.67 33.77 -4.70
N ILE A 20 -42.97 34.04 -3.61
CA ILE A 20 -42.86 33.15 -2.45
C ILE A 20 -44.28 32.97 -1.90
N ARG A 21 -44.81 31.75 -2.02
CA ARG A 21 -45.97 31.31 -1.24
C ARG A 21 -45.50 31.16 0.20
N LEU A 22 -45.82 32.15 1.04
CA LEU A 22 -45.77 32.04 2.49
C LEU A 22 -46.79 30.97 2.93
N GLY A 23 -46.30 29.74 3.10
CA GLY A 23 -46.92 28.75 3.95
C GLY A 23 -46.34 28.91 5.34
N CYS A 24 -47.14 29.41 6.28
CA CYS A 24 -46.79 29.39 7.69
C CYS A 24 -46.66 27.94 8.15
N SER A 25 -45.45 27.51 8.45
CA SER A 25 -45.15 26.47 9.43
C SER A 25 -43.85 26.88 10.10
N ASP A 26 -43.95 27.27 11.37
CA ASP A 26 -42.79 27.48 12.24
C ASP A 26 -41.95 26.20 12.24
N SER A 27 -40.79 26.26 11.62
CA SER A 27 -39.69 25.36 11.86
C SER A 27 -38.43 26.15 11.54
N ASP A 28 -37.78 26.60 12.61
CA ASP A 28 -36.46 27.22 12.60
C ASP A 28 -35.53 26.43 11.66
N SER A 29 -35.26 26.96 10.48
CA SER A 29 -34.08 26.55 9.70
C SER A 29 -32.87 27.21 10.36
N GLY A 30 -32.54 26.74 11.55
CA GLY A 30 -31.30 27.05 12.22
C GLY A 30 -30.15 26.61 11.33
N SER A 31 -29.40 27.58 10.81
CA SER A 31 -27.99 27.37 10.48
C SER A 31 -27.33 26.88 11.76
N SER A 32 -27.26 25.56 11.92
CA SER A 32 -26.54 24.96 13.03
C SER A 32 -25.05 25.15 12.73
N THR A 33 -24.45 26.21 13.27
CA THR A 33 -23.01 26.24 13.48
C THR A 33 -22.67 25.01 14.32
N PRO A 34 -21.89 24.04 13.80
CA PRO A 34 -21.42 22.89 14.53
C PRO A 34 -20.69 23.32 15.79
N THR A 35 -20.85 22.52 16.84
CA THR A 35 -20.17 22.72 18.11
C THR A 35 -18.66 22.46 18.03
N ASN A 36 -18.17 21.72 17.02
CA ASN A 36 -16.75 21.44 16.83
C ASN A 36 -16.32 21.58 15.36
N LEU A 37 -15.32 22.42 15.09
CA LEU A 37 -14.75 22.61 13.75
C LEU A 37 -13.68 21.57 13.41
N SER A 38 -13.08 20.92 14.42
CA SER A 38 -11.92 20.04 14.21
C SER A 38 -12.26 18.71 13.53
N THR A 39 -13.53 18.32 13.51
CA THR A 39 -14.03 17.04 12.95
C THR A 39 -14.65 17.22 11.56
N ARG A 40 -14.47 18.40 10.96
CA ARG A 40 -15.02 18.72 9.65
C ARG A 40 -14.09 18.30 8.53
N VAL A 41 -14.71 17.75 7.50
CA VAL A 41 -14.11 17.60 6.18
C VAL A 41 -14.71 18.67 5.28
N ASP A 42 -13.86 19.49 4.67
CA ASP A 42 -14.24 20.63 3.86
C ASP A 42 -14.01 20.34 2.37
N VAL A 43 -14.95 20.74 1.53
CA VAL A 43 -14.95 20.47 0.09
C VAL A 43 -15.02 21.77 -0.70
N LEU A 44 -14.02 21.96 -1.54
CA LEU A 44 -13.82 23.14 -2.37
C LEU A 44 -13.86 22.78 -3.85
N PHE A 45 -14.32 23.73 -4.67
CA PHE A 45 -14.36 23.62 -6.12
C PHE A 45 -13.72 24.81 -6.81
N ALA A 46 -13.04 24.53 -7.92
CA ALA A 46 -12.50 25.54 -8.81
C ALA A 46 -12.57 25.04 -10.26
N GLU A 47 -12.87 25.91 -11.22
CA GLU A 47 -12.92 25.50 -12.63
C GLU A 47 -11.53 25.12 -13.16
N LYS A 48 -10.50 25.77 -12.64
CA LYS A 48 -9.13 25.62 -13.14
C LYS A 48 -8.12 25.87 -12.04
N GLY A 49 -6.98 25.21 -12.14
CA GLY A 49 -5.85 25.44 -11.27
C GLY A 49 -4.52 25.20 -11.97
N THR A 50 -3.47 25.79 -11.39
CA THR A 50 -2.08 25.60 -11.82
C THR A 50 -1.28 25.14 -10.61
N LEU A 51 -0.66 23.96 -10.73
CA LEU A 51 0.28 23.40 -9.76
C LEU A 51 1.70 23.67 -10.26
N ALA A 52 2.37 24.68 -9.69
CA ALA A 52 3.69 25.12 -10.13
C ALA A 52 4.78 24.76 -9.11
N PRO A 53 5.89 24.08 -9.50
CA PRO A 53 6.98 23.79 -8.57
C PRO A 53 7.55 25.06 -7.94
N VAL A 54 7.82 25.04 -6.64
CA VAL A 54 8.52 26.15 -5.97
C VAL A 54 9.98 26.12 -6.39
N VAL A 55 10.40 27.09 -7.21
CA VAL A 55 11.80 27.19 -7.65
C VAL A 55 12.67 27.64 -6.48
N GLN A 56 13.41 26.71 -5.86
CA GLN A 56 14.49 27.09 -4.95
C GLN A 56 15.56 27.85 -5.76
N SER A 57 15.72 29.14 -5.51
CA SER A 57 16.71 29.95 -6.22
C SER A 57 18.11 29.43 -5.93
N ALA A 58 18.77 28.89 -6.96
CA ALA A 58 20.17 28.51 -6.95
C ALA A 58 21.07 29.75 -6.78
N ARG A 59 21.32 30.16 -5.54
CA ARG A 59 22.57 30.84 -5.18
C ARG A 59 23.41 29.86 -4.37
N GLN A 60 24.30 29.16 -5.08
CA GLN A 60 25.36 28.29 -4.58
C GLN A 60 24.92 26.99 -3.87
N ARG A 61 24.49 25.99 -4.64
CA ARG A 61 24.92 24.57 -4.50
C ARG A 61 24.19 23.74 -5.56
N THR A 62 24.92 22.86 -6.25
CA THR A 62 24.34 21.80 -7.07
C THR A 62 23.56 20.88 -6.14
N VAL A 63 22.24 20.98 -6.18
CA VAL A 63 21.36 20.07 -5.45
C VAL A 63 21.24 18.81 -6.29
N SER A 64 21.67 17.67 -5.75
CA SER A 64 21.44 16.33 -6.30
C SER A 64 19.94 16.13 -6.56
N ALA A 65 19.57 15.35 -7.59
CA ALA A 65 18.17 15.03 -7.92
C ALA A 65 17.37 14.42 -6.74
N THR A 66 18.04 14.05 -5.66
CA THR A 66 17.49 13.54 -4.40
C THR A 66 16.98 14.61 -3.42
N ASN A 67 17.20 15.91 -3.69
CA ASN A 67 16.87 17.01 -2.76
C ASN A 67 15.87 18.04 -3.33
N GLN A 68 15.02 17.66 -4.29
CA GLN A 68 13.91 18.53 -4.67
C GLN A 68 12.86 18.55 -3.55
N SER A 69 12.55 19.73 -3.01
CA SER A 69 11.35 19.92 -2.20
C SER A 69 10.14 19.64 -3.11
N TRP A 70 9.31 18.66 -2.78
CA TRP A 70 8.03 18.39 -3.50
C TRP A 70 6.97 19.44 -3.16
N GLU A 71 7.42 20.68 -3.05
CA GLU A 71 6.66 21.85 -2.71
C GLU A 71 6.23 22.56 -3.99
N TYR A 72 4.96 22.91 -4.03
CA TYR A 72 4.32 23.55 -5.15
C TYR A 72 3.52 24.75 -4.66
N THR A 73 3.30 25.72 -5.54
CA THR A 73 2.23 26.70 -5.39
C THR A 73 1.04 26.21 -6.19
N LEU A 74 -0.09 25.96 -5.52
CA LEU A 74 -1.36 25.66 -6.16
C LEU A 74 -2.17 26.96 -6.25
N THR A 75 -2.39 27.45 -7.47
CA THR A 75 -3.26 28.61 -7.74
C THR A 75 -4.56 28.14 -8.36
N LEU A 76 -5.68 28.38 -7.70
CA LEU A 76 -7.04 28.04 -8.15
C LEU A 76 -7.73 29.29 -8.70
N GLU A 77 -8.33 29.18 -9.88
CA GLU A 77 -9.07 30.22 -10.59
C GLU A 77 -10.56 29.88 -10.63
N ASN A 78 -11.42 30.91 -10.59
CA ASN A 78 -12.88 30.76 -10.58
C ASN A 78 -13.35 29.82 -9.46
N VAL A 79 -12.83 30.05 -8.26
CA VAL A 79 -13.19 29.30 -7.06
C VAL A 79 -14.67 29.56 -6.73
N SER A 80 -15.40 28.50 -6.40
CA SER A 80 -16.77 28.62 -5.90
C SER A 80 -16.83 29.55 -4.69
N LYS A 81 -17.83 30.43 -4.62
CA LYS A 81 -17.99 31.32 -3.45
C LYS A 81 -18.37 30.57 -2.18
N GLU A 82 -19.07 29.45 -2.35
CA GLU A 82 -19.48 28.57 -1.26
C GLU A 82 -18.64 27.30 -1.27
N MET A 83 -18.21 26.91 -0.09
CA MET A 83 -17.63 25.62 0.25
C MET A 83 -18.70 24.78 0.93
N LEU A 84 -18.59 23.48 0.78
CA LEU A 84 -19.38 22.55 1.54
C LEU A 84 -18.52 21.97 2.66
N TRP A 85 -19.08 21.78 3.83
CA TRP A 85 -18.46 21.02 4.91
C TRP A 85 -19.41 19.92 5.37
N TYR A 86 -18.83 18.84 5.89
CA TYR A 86 -19.56 17.84 6.64
C TYR A 86 -18.73 17.35 7.82
N ALA A 87 -19.40 16.96 8.89
CA ALA A 87 -18.77 16.40 10.07
C ALA A 87 -18.72 14.88 9.97
N ASN A 88 -17.56 14.33 10.30
CA ASN A 88 -17.35 12.88 10.42
C ASN A 88 -18.19 12.29 11.59
N ARG A 89 -18.19 10.96 11.78
CA ARG A 89 -18.86 10.34 12.94
C ARG A 89 -18.34 10.92 14.27
N PRO A 90 -19.22 11.08 15.28
CA PRO A 90 -20.65 10.72 15.30
C PRO A 90 -21.59 11.83 14.79
N ASP A 91 -21.10 13.05 14.53
CA ASP A 91 -21.94 14.25 14.37
C ASP A 91 -22.79 14.22 13.09
N ARG A 92 -22.22 13.78 11.95
CA ARG A 92 -22.94 13.56 10.67
C ARG A 92 -23.70 14.80 10.16
N GLN A 93 -23.29 15.99 10.58
CA GLN A 93 -23.86 17.26 10.11
C GLN A 93 -23.23 17.64 8.78
N SER A 94 -23.91 18.48 7.99
CA SER A 94 -23.30 19.15 6.85
C SER A 94 -23.96 20.48 6.58
N GLY A 95 -23.26 21.32 5.83
CA GLY A 95 -23.76 22.61 5.43
C GLY A 95 -22.87 23.25 4.38
N THR A 96 -23.17 24.51 4.07
CA THR A 96 -22.31 25.36 3.26
C THR A 96 -21.79 26.52 4.07
N GLU A 97 -20.65 27.04 3.65
CA GLU A 97 -20.07 28.27 4.17
C GLU A 97 -19.33 29.01 3.06
N THR A 98 -18.87 30.23 3.32
CA THR A 98 -18.12 31.00 2.30
C THR A 98 -16.64 30.66 2.35
N VAL A 99 -15.95 30.73 1.21
CA VAL A 99 -14.48 30.60 1.16
C VAL A 99 -13.79 31.63 2.08
N ASP A 100 -14.34 32.85 2.17
CA ASP A 100 -13.84 33.88 3.09
C ASP A 100 -13.92 33.41 4.55
N TYR A 101 -15.04 32.82 4.98
CA TYR A 101 -15.19 32.30 6.34
C TYR A 101 -14.23 31.15 6.62
N PHE A 102 -14.10 30.20 5.69
CA PHE A 102 -13.16 29.10 5.80
C PHE A 102 -11.73 29.60 6.02
N VAL A 103 -11.25 30.49 5.15
CA VAL A 103 -9.86 30.99 5.20
C VAL A 103 -9.61 31.90 6.41
N GLN A 104 -10.57 32.72 6.82
CA GLN A 104 -10.37 33.70 7.91
C GLN A 104 -10.72 33.16 9.30
N THR A 105 -11.54 32.10 9.40
CA THR A 105 -12.06 31.60 10.68
C THR A 105 -11.72 30.14 10.92
N VAL A 106 -12.07 29.25 9.98
CA VAL A 106 -11.87 27.80 10.16
C VAL A 106 -10.38 27.44 10.10
N TRP A 107 -9.68 27.90 9.07
CA TRP A 107 -8.27 27.59 8.87
C TRP A 107 -7.38 28.01 10.05
N PRO A 108 -7.46 29.25 10.57
CA PRO A 108 -6.66 29.66 11.72
C PRO A 108 -6.98 28.90 13.00
N ALA A 109 -8.21 28.38 13.12
CA ALA A 109 -8.66 27.67 14.31
C ALA A 109 -8.27 26.19 14.33
N VAL A 110 -8.15 25.55 13.16
CA VAL A 110 -7.98 24.08 13.06
C VAL A 110 -6.63 23.66 12.47
N PHE A 111 -6.09 24.41 11.51
CA PHE A 111 -5.06 23.90 10.60
C PHE A 111 -3.68 24.60 10.73
N VAL A 112 -3.53 25.54 11.65
CA VAL A 112 -2.28 26.29 11.85
C VAL A 112 -1.20 25.44 12.50
N GLU A 113 -1.57 24.65 13.52
CA GLU A 113 -0.61 23.81 14.24
C GLU A 113 -0.19 22.61 13.39
N ILE A 114 -1.17 21.94 12.77
CA ILE A 114 -0.95 20.80 11.89
C ILE A 114 -1.70 21.09 10.59
N ALA A 115 -0.94 21.32 9.51
CA ALA A 115 -1.51 21.48 8.17
C ALA A 115 -2.30 20.23 7.76
N PRO A 116 -3.48 20.32 7.12
CA PRO A 116 -4.27 19.16 6.75
C PRO A 116 -3.69 18.43 5.55
N ASN A 117 -4.05 17.15 5.45
CA ASN A 117 -3.96 16.42 4.19
C ASN A 117 -5.23 16.71 3.37
N ALA A 118 -5.12 16.67 2.05
CA ALA A 118 -6.26 16.80 1.16
C ALA A 118 -6.09 15.97 -0.11
N VAL A 119 -7.22 15.57 -0.68
CA VAL A 119 -7.30 14.97 -2.01
C VAL A 119 -7.76 16.03 -2.99
N LEU A 120 -6.98 16.28 -4.05
CA LEU A 120 -7.36 17.08 -5.20
C LEU A 120 -7.64 16.14 -6.37
N ASP A 121 -8.88 16.13 -6.84
CA ASP A 121 -9.32 15.45 -8.05
C ASP A 121 -9.53 16.48 -9.15
N GLY A 122 -9.07 16.19 -10.37
CA GLY A 122 -9.34 17.03 -11.55
C GLY A 122 -8.77 16.40 -12.83
N PHE A 123 -8.90 17.09 -13.95
CA PHE A 123 -8.39 16.61 -15.24
C PHE A 123 -7.06 17.26 -15.59
N THR A 124 -6.07 16.44 -15.96
CA THR A 124 -4.81 16.90 -16.51
C THR A 124 -4.60 16.26 -17.88
N ARG A 125 -4.39 17.07 -18.92
CA ARG A 125 -4.23 16.58 -20.31
C ARG A 125 -5.33 15.59 -20.72
N ASP A 126 -6.58 15.88 -20.37
CA ASP A 126 -7.77 15.03 -20.61
C ASP A 126 -7.81 13.69 -19.82
N VAL A 127 -6.91 13.49 -18.85
CA VAL A 127 -6.87 12.32 -17.97
C VAL A 127 -7.24 12.75 -16.55
N GLN A 128 -8.23 12.08 -15.95
CA GLN A 128 -8.55 12.31 -14.55
C GLN A 128 -7.36 11.92 -13.68
N SER A 129 -6.90 12.87 -12.88
CA SER A 129 -5.72 12.76 -12.03
C SER A 129 -6.11 13.12 -10.60
N GLY A 130 -5.68 12.30 -9.65
CA GLY A 130 -5.81 12.60 -8.24
C GLY A 130 -4.44 12.93 -7.64
N PHE A 131 -4.45 13.82 -6.66
CA PHE A 131 -3.27 14.25 -5.93
C PHE A 131 -3.57 14.20 -4.44
N PHE A 132 -2.67 13.60 -3.67
CA PHE A 132 -2.68 13.65 -2.22
C PHE A 132 -1.61 14.65 -1.76
N LEU A 133 -2.05 15.68 -1.05
CA LEU A 133 -1.28 16.89 -0.82
C LEU A 133 -1.41 17.34 0.63
N ILE A 134 -0.35 17.94 1.17
CA ILE A 134 -0.43 18.79 2.37
C ILE A 134 -0.79 20.19 1.90
N PHE A 135 -1.81 20.83 2.49
CA PHE A 135 -2.21 22.20 2.15
C PHE A 135 -1.78 23.18 3.23
N GLN A 136 -1.18 24.30 2.85
CA GLN A 136 -0.65 25.32 3.74
C GLN A 136 -0.97 26.74 3.24
N ASP A 137 -1.07 27.67 4.17
CA ASP A 137 -1.13 29.11 3.94
C ASP A 137 -2.15 29.56 2.86
N PRO A 138 -3.46 29.26 3.01
CA PRO A 138 -4.46 29.74 2.07
C PRO A 138 -4.48 31.26 1.96
N GLN A 139 -4.46 31.75 0.72
CA GLN A 139 -4.62 33.18 0.40
C GLN A 139 -5.78 33.36 -0.57
N TYR A 140 -6.90 33.90 -0.07
CA TYR A 140 -8.09 34.14 -0.88
C TYR A 140 -8.21 35.60 -1.33
N GLU A 141 -8.31 35.81 -2.65
CA GLU A 141 -8.64 37.10 -3.25
C GLU A 141 -10.08 37.08 -3.77
N SER A 142 -11.03 37.45 -2.92
CA SER A 142 -12.47 37.41 -3.21
C SER A 142 -12.93 38.24 -4.41
N LYS A 143 -12.16 39.28 -4.81
CA LYS A 143 -12.44 40.07 -6.01
C LYS A 143 -12.14 39.33 -7.30
N ARG A 144 -11.20 38.39 -7.28
CA ARG A 144 -10.79 37.58 -8.44
C ARG A 144 -11.30 36.15 -8.36
N ASN A 145 -11.97 35.77 -7.25
CA ASN A 145 -12.30 34.38 -6.92
C ASN A 145 -11.08 33.46 -7.10
N GLN A 146 -9.93 33.92 -6.60
CA GLN A 146 -8.66 33.22 -6.72
C GLN A 146 -8.22 32.79 -5.33
N LEU A 147 -7.87 31.51 -5.18
CA LEU A 147 -7.35 30.94 -3.93
C LEU A 147 -6.00 30.32 -4.21
N THR A 148 -5.00 30.66 -3.41
CA THR A 148 -3.65 30.11 -3.52
C THR A 148 -3.30 29.34 -2.27
N PHE A 149 -2.62 28.21 -2.43
CA PHE A 149 -2.01 27.44 -1.35
C PHE A 149 -0.54 27.19 -1.65
N HIS A 150 0.28 27.13 -0.60
CA HIS A 150 1.51 26.35 -0.64
C HIS A 150 1.15 24.88 -0.38
N VAL A 151 1.64 23.95 -1.20
CA VAL A 151 1.30 22.54 -1.05
C VAL A 151 2.51 21.64 -1.17
N THR A 152 2.51 20.53 -0.42
CA THR A 152 3.51 19.46 -0.58
C THR A 152 2.86 18.23 -1.20
N LEU A 153 3.38 17.76 -2.33
CA LEU A 153 2.88 16.55 -3.00
C LEU A 153 3.38 15.29 -2.31
N LEU A 154 2.45 14.56 -1.69
CA LEU A 154 2.72 13.29 -1.02
C LEU A 154 2.62 12.12 -2.01
N SER A 155 1.55 12.07 -2.81
CA SER A 155 1.32 11.04 -3.83
C SER A 155 0.38 11.53 -4.94
N SER A 156 0.36 10.85 -6.08
CA SER A 156 -0.55 11.14 -7.19
C SER A 156 -0.74 9.92 -8.10
N THR A 157 -1.81 9.89 -8.89
CA THR A 157 -1.97 8.90 -9.98
C THR A 157 -1.10 9.17 -11.20
N LEU A 158 -0.30 10.24 -11.23
CA LEU A 158 0.64 10.50 -12.32
C LEU A 158 1.81 9.51 -12.30
N GLU A 159 2.27 9.08 -13.48
CA GLU A 159 3.48 8.25 -13.61
C GLU A 159 4.72 8.93 -13.03
N ASN A 160 4.83 10.25 -13.23
CA ASN A 160 5.94 11.06 -12.78
C ASN A 160 5.42 12.33 -12.10
N LYS A 161 6.16 12.79 -11.09
CA LYS A 161 5.86 14.05 -10.42
C LYS A 161 6.02 15.22 -11.42
N PRO A 162 5.21 16.29 -11.31
CA PRO A 162 5.34 17.42 -12.21
C PRO A 162 6.65 18.19 -11.94
N GLU A 163 7.54 18.23 -12.92
CA GLU A 163 8.78 19.05 -12.89
C GLU A 163 8.56 20.48 -13.44
N SER A 164 7.39 20.74 -14.01
CA SER A 164 6.98 22.03 -14.55
C SER A 164 5.52 22.30 -14.18
N ALA A 165 5.07 23.54 -14.37
CA ALA A 165 3.71 23.92 -14.04
C ALA A 165 2.68 23.04 -14.76
N LEU A 166 1.77 22.46 -13.99
CA LEU A 166 0.72 21.57 -14.45
C LEU A 166 -0.64 22.26 -14.34
N THR A 167 -1.37 22.34 -15.45
CA THR A 167 -2.77 22.80 -15.45
C THR A 167 -3.69 21.65 -15.06
N ILE A 168 -4.65 21.94 -14.20
CA ILE A 168 -5.70 21.02 -13.76
C ILE A 168 -7.06 21.70 -14.00
N GLU A 169 -8.01 20.99 -14.58
CA GLU A 169 -9.37 21.48 -14.87
C GLU A 169 -10.41 20.69 -14.05
N ASP A 170 -11.59 21.29 -13.84
CA ASP A 170 -12.71 20.71 -13.06
C ASP A 170 -12.29 20.19 -11.69
N ILE A 171 -11.68 21.08 -10.91
CA ILE A 171 -11.04 20.73 -9.64
C ILE A 171 -12.08 20.56 -8.55
N LYS A 172 -11.98 19.44 -7.84
CA LYS A 172 -12.58 19.20 -6.53
C LYS A 172 -11.48 18.93 -5.51
N ILE A 173 -11.49 19.63 -4.39
CA ILE A 173 -10.56 19.41 -3.29
C ILE A 173 -11.35 18.99 -2.06
N THR A 174 -10.96 17.87 -1.45
CA THR A 174 -11.49 17.38 -0.17
C THR A 174 -10.39 17.53 0.88
N ILE A 175 -10.53 18.52 1.76
CA ILE A 175 -9.63 18.83 2.87
C ILE A 175 -10.08 18.03 4.09
N LEU A 176 -9.20 17.14 4.56
CA LEU A 176 -9.51 16.19 5.63
C LEU A 176 -9.41 16.85 7.00
N ASP A 177 -10.17 16.32 7.95
CA ASP A 177 -9.99 16.60 9.36
C ASP A 177 -8.64 16.07 9.87
N ASN A 178 -8.11 16.68 10.92
CA ASN A 178 -6.92 16.18 11.59
C ASN A 178 -7.32 15.18 12.68
N SER A 179 -6.59 14.07 12.78
CA SER A 179 -6.68 13.15 13.90
C SER A 179 -5.91 13.70 15.10
N ALA A 180 -6.21 13.16 16.29
CA ALA A 180 -5.38 13.42 17.47
C ALA A 180 -3.93 12.95 17.22
N GLU A 181 -2.95 13.59 17.85
CA GLU A 181 -1.53 13.35 17.59
C GLU A 181 -1.09 11.90 17.84
N ASP A 182 -1.79 11.17 18.71
CA ASP A 182 -1.58 9.76 19.04
C ASP A 182 -2.32 8.79 18.10
N GLN A 183 -3.20 9.28 17.22
CA GLN A 183 -4.00 8.47 16.29
C GLN A 183 -3.37 8.42 14.90
N THR A 184 -2.22 7.75 14.77
CA THR A 184 -1.49 7.64 13.49
C THR A 184 -1.98 6.53 12.57
N ASP A 185 -2.87 5.66 13.04
CA ASP A 185 -3.31 4.44 12.33
C ASP A 185 -4.79 4.51 11.89
N VAL A 186 -5.37 5.71 11.81
CA VAL A 186 -6.68 5.92 11.17
C VAL A 186 -6.47 6.12 9.67
N TRP A 187 -7.09 5.24 8.88
CA TRP A 187 -6.98 5.28 7.43
C TRP A 187 -8.36 5.38 6.79
N SER A 188 -8.43 6.05 5.65
CA SER A 188 -9.66 6.15 4.86
C SER A 188 -9.39 5.75 3.42
N PHE A 189 -10.45 5.33 2.72
CA PHE A 189 -10.41 5.01 1.31
C PHE A 189 -11.07 6.11 0.50
N VAL A 190 -10.50 6.45 -0.66
CA VAL A 190 -11.13 7.37 -1.61
C VAL A 190 -11.26 6.70 -2.96
N GLN A 191 -12.50 6.56 -3.40
CA GLN A 191 -12.86 6.00 -4.69
C GLN A 191 -13.42 7.10 -5.57
N VAL A 192 -12.99 7.08 -6.83
CA VAL A 192 -13.40 8.07 -7.82
C VAL A 192 -13.97 7.34 -9.02
N ALA A 193 -15.01 7.91 -9.61
CA ALA A 193 -15.58 7.40 -10.86
C ALA A 193 -16.09 8.55 -11.74
N PRO A 194 -16.26 8.33 -13.05
CA PRO A 194 -16.88 9.31 -13.94
C PRO A 194 -18.37 9.55 -13.64
N ARG A 195 -19.10 8.50 -13.24
CA ARG A 195 -20.56 8.55 -13.06
C ARG A 195 -21.02 7.73 -11.86
N ALA A 196 -22.01 8.24 -11.14
CA ALA A 196 -22.74 7.51 -10.12
C ALA A 196 -24.25 7.56 -10.36
N ALA A 197 -24.98 6.66 -9.71
CA ALA A 197 -26.44 6.71 -9.62
C ALA A 197 -26.91 6.00 -8.35
N PHE A 198 -28.06 6.43 -7.84
CA PHE A 198 -28.79 5.70 -6.80
C PHE A 198 -30.03 5.04 -7.39
N GLU A 199 -30.27 3.78 -7.03
CA GLU A 199 -31.54 3.10 -7.30
C GLU A 199 -32.21 2.65 -6.01
N PRO A 200 -33.56 2.67 -5.91
CA PRO A 200 -34.24 2.22 -4.70
C PRO A 200 -33.92 0.75 -4.38
N ALA A 201 -33.59 0.45 -3.12
CA ALA A 201 -33.34 -0.93 -2.67
C ALA A 201 -34.61 -1.64 -2.15
N GLY A 202 -35.76 -0.96 -2.13
CA GLY A 202 -37.03 -1.48 -1.62
C GLY A 202 -37.32 -1.13 -0.15
N THR A 203 -36.37 -0.51 0.54
CA THR A 203 -36.54 0.08 1.88
C THR A 203 -36.34 1.58 1.80
N GLU A 204 -37.20 2.36 2.46
CA GLU A 204 -37.09 3.82 2.50
C GLU A 204 -35.74 4.25 3.10
N GLY A 205 -35.09 5.23 2.47
CA GLY A 205 -33.76 5.69 2.87
C GLY A 205 -32.61 4.75 2.48
N VAL A 206 -32.88 3.59 1.87
CA VAL A 206 -31.86 2.62 1.44
C VAL A 206 -31.86 2.48 -0.09
N TYR A 207 -30.68 2.59 -0.66
CA TYR A 207 -30.45 2.60 -2.11
C TYR A 207 -29.34 1.63 -2.50
N ARG A 208 -29.29 1.26 -3.77
CA ARG A 208 -28.09 0.73 -4.42
C ARG A 208 -27.35 1.91 -5.01
N LEU A 209 -26.18 2.21 -4.47
CA LEU A 209 -25.26 3.18 -5.04
C LEU A 209 -24.38 2.48 -6.07
N TYR A 210 -24.33 3.00 -7.29
CA TYR A 210 -23.45 2.53 -8.35
C TYR A 210 -22.37 3.55 -8.64
N LEU A 211 -21.12 3.10 -8.75
CA LEU A 211 -20.04 3.85 -9.38
C LEU A 211 -19.70 3.17 -10.72
N ASN A 212 -19.99 3.85 -11.82
CA ASN A 212 -19.87 3.31 -13.18
C ASN A 212 -18.56 3.74 -13.81
N ASN A 213 -17.90 2.81 -14.52
CA ASN A 213 -16.57 3.01 -15.09
C ASN A 213 -15.55 3.51 -14.06
N PHE A 214 -15.62 2.98 -12.84
CA PHE A 214 -14.78 3.43 -11.75
C PHE A 214 -13.30 3.20 -12.08
N TYR A 215 -12.43 4.04 -11.50
CA TYR A 215 -10.99 3.84 -11.59
C TYR A 215 -10.60 2.70 -10.68
N ARG A 216 -9.77 1.77 -11.18
CA ARG A 216 -9.44 0.56 -10.43
C ARG A 216 -8.67 0.85 -9.15
N GLU A 217 -7.87 1.92 -9.14
CA GLU A 217 -7.14 2.39 -7.99
C GLU A 217 -8.03 3.29 -7.10
N SER A 218 -8.09 2.96 -5.82
CA SER A 218 -8.51 3.85 -4.75
C SER A 218 -7.31 4.33 -3.96
N TYR A 219 -7.42 5.51 -3.36
CA TYR A 219 -6.44 5.95 -2.38
C TYR A 219 -6.73 5.34 -1.03
N TYR A 220 -5.68 4.94 -0.31
CA TYR A 220 -5.71 4.58 1.09
C TYR A 220 -4.84 5.60 1.83
N LEU A 221 -5.46 6.46 2.64
CA LEU A 221 -4.85 7.70 3.10
C LEU A 221 -5.01 7.91 4.60
N GLY A 222 -3.99 8.48 5.22
CA GLY A 222 -4.03 8.90 6.62
C GLY A 222 -4.54 10.33 6.74
N ASN A 223 -5.23 10.62 7.85
CA ASN A 223 -5.50 11.98 8.29
C ASN A 223 -4.25 12.55 8.97
N ALA A 224 -4.05 13.88 8.91
CA ALA A 224 -2.88 14.47 9.56
C ALA A 224 -2.95 14.24 11.09
N PRO A 225 -1.81 14.00 11.78
CA PRO A 225 -0.43 14.17 11.29
C PRO A 225 0.12 13.02 10.42
N ASN A 226 -0.60 11.89 10.26
CA ASN A 226 -0.15 10.81 9.37
C ASN A 226 -0.14 11.31 7.91
N ARG A 227 1.05 11.39 7.30
CA ARG A 227 1.25 11.86 5.90
C ARG A 227 1.33 10.74 4.88
N ARG A 228 1.07 9.50 5.30
CA ARG A 228 1.20 8.33 4.42
C ARG A 228 -0.03 8.18 3.54
N SER A 229 0.20 7.72 2.32
CA SER A 229 -0.85 7.35 1.38
C SER A 229 -0.37 6.25 0.45
N TYR A 230 -1.28 5.37 0.10
CA TYR A 230 -1.04 4.24 -0.78
C TYR A 230 -2.14 4.12 -1.81
N LEU A 231 -1.84 3.35 -2.85
CA LEU A 231 -2.85 2.86 -3.78
C LEU A 231 -3.33 1.49 -3.29
N TYR A 232 -4.63 1.27 -3.41
CA TYR A 232 -5.30 0.01 -3.14
C TYR A 232 -6.32 -0.24 -4.26
N SER A 233 -6.51 -1.48 -4.69
CA SER A 233 -7.46 -1.75 -5.77
C SER A 233 -8.89 -1.83 -5.25
N VAL A 234 -9.82 -1.13 -5.90
CA VAL A 234 -11.26 -1.21 -5.58
C VAL A 234 -11.79 -2.64 -5.70
N THR A 235 -11.30 -3.41 -6.68
CA THR A 235 -11.63 -4.83 -6.84
C THR A 235 -11.15 -5.67 -5.65
N ALA A 236 -9.99 -5.35 -5.09
CA ALA A 236 -9.50 -5.99 -3.88
C ALA A 236 -10.25 -5.51 -2.63
N PHE A 237 -10.65 -4.25 -2.59
CA PHE A 237 -11.48 -3.68 -1.51
C PHE A 237 -12.82 -4.39 -1.39
N VAL A 238 -13.49 -4.59 -2.52
CA VAL A 238 -14.73 -5.38 -2.57
C VAL A 238 -14.49 -6.82 -2.10
N ARG A 239 -13.42 -7.46 -2.59
CA ARG A 239 -13.10 -8.87 -2.27
C ARG A 239 -12.75 -9.08 -0.79
N ASN A 240 -12.10 -8.11 -0.18
CA ASN A 240 -11.58 -8.18 1.19
C ASN A 240 -12.46 -7.42 2.21
N TRP A 241 -13.66 -6.99 1.81
CA TRP A 241 -14.55 -6.17 2.63
C TRP A 241 -14.78 -6.73 4.03
N ASP A 242 -15.12 -8.02 4.14
CA ASP A 242 -15.40 -8.66 5.42
C ASP A 242 -14.17 -8.67 6.35
N THR A 243 -12.97 -8.76 5.79
CA THR A 243 -11.71 -8.67 6.54
C THR A 243 -11.40 -7.24 6.98
N LEU A 244 -11.77 -6.25 6.17
CA LEU A 244 -11.50 -4.83 6.45
C LEU A 244 -12.45 -4.23 7.49
N PHE A 245 -13.71 -4.70 7.54
CA PHE A 245 -14.75 -4.08 8.36
C PHE A 245 -15.37 -5.03 9.40
N GLU A 246 -15.07 -6.32 9.38
CA GLU A 246 -15.47 -7.30 10.41
C GLU A 246 -16.98 -7.30 10.74
N GLY A 247 -17.82 -6.94 9.76
CA GLY A 247 -19.27 -6.84 9.92
C GLY A 247 -19.79 -5.54 10.53
N ASP A 248 -18.94 -4.52 10.70
CA ASP A 248 -19.33 -3.14 11.05
C ASP A 248 -19.22 -2.22 9.83
N PRO A 249 -20.31 -1.97 9.08
CA PRO A 249 -20.26 -1.19 7.85
C PRO A 249 -19.77 0.24 8.10
N PRO A 250 -18.85 0.76 7.27
CA PRO A 250 -18.33 2.10 7.44
C PRO A 250 -19.36 3.15 7.03
N ASN A 251 -19.18 4.34 7.61
CA ASN A 251 -19.76 5.53 7.02
C ASN A 251 -18.93 5.97 5.81
N ALA A 252 -19.61 6.65 4.90
CA ALA A 252 -19.01 7.25 3.74
C ALA A 252 -19.66 8.59 3.44
N SER A 253 -18.92 9.45 2.76
CA SER A 253 -19.47 10.66 2.16
C SER A 253 -19.23 10.59 0.66
N MET A 254 -20.19 11.07 -0.10
CA MET A 254 -20.05 11.18 -1.55
C MET A 254 -20.35 12.60 -1.98
N THR A 255 -19.44 13.16 -2.77
CA THR A 255 -19.61 14.45 -3.45
C THR A 255 -19.75 14.21 -4.94
N SER A 256 -20.73 14.84 -5.59
CA SER A 256 -20.98 14.65 -7.02
C SER A 256 -21.80 15.80 -7.62
N TYR A 257 -21.91 15.85 -8.95
CA TYR A 257 -22.70 16.86 -9.65
C TYR A 257 -23.93 16.27 -10.35
N THR A 258 -25.04 16.97 -10.31
CA THR A 258 -26.16 16.71 -11.24
C THR A 258 -25.76 17.05 -12.68
N ASP A 259 -26.53 16.59 -13.68
CA ASP A 259 -26.30 16.97 -15.08
C ASP A 259 -26.43 18.48 -15.34
N ASN A 260 -27.08 19.23 -14.44
CA ASN A 260 -27.17 20.70 -14.50
C ASN A 260 -26.01 21.41 -13.76
N GLY A 261 -25.01 20.67 -13.29
CA GLY A 261 -23.85 21.23 -12.57
C GLY A 261 -24.11 21.59 -11.11
N VAL A 262 -25.27 21.23 -10.54
CA VAL A 262 -25.54 21.43 -9.11
C VAL A 262 -24.77 20.39 -8.30
N LEU A 263 -23.96 20.85 -7.35
CA LEU A 263 -23.24 19.99 -6.41
C LEU A 263 -24.22 19.32 -5.43
N LYS A 264 -23.99 18.03 -5.17
CA LYS A 264 -24.73 17.21 -4.23
C LYS A 264 -23.76 16.51 -3.28
N VAL A 265 -24.20 16.38 -2.04
CA VAL A 265 -23.50 15.64 -0.99
C VAL A 265 -24.44 14.66 -0.34
N HIS A 266 -23.95 13.44 -0.19
CA HIS A 266 -24.65 12.35 0.47
C HIS A 266 -23.77 11.81 1.57
N ILE A 267 -24.28 11.77 2.80
CA ILE A 267 -23.67 11.04 3.91
C ILE A 267 -24.37 9.71 4.00
N LEU A 268 -23.60 8.64 3.98
CA LEU A 268 -24.06 7.28 3.79
C LEU A 268 -23.48 6.37 4.88
N THR A 269 -24.21 5.30 5.21
CA THR A 269 -23.58 4.05 5.63
C THR A 269 -23.59 3.13 4.41
N ILE A 270 -22.42 2.61 4.02
CA ILE A 270 -22.30 1.73 2.86
C ILE A 270 -21.96 0.31 3.30
N ASP A 271 -22.57 -0.68 2.65
CA ASP A 271 -22.44 -2.09 2.98
C ASP A 271 -22.56 -2.99 1.74
N GLN A 272 -22.17 -4.25 1.89
CA GLN A 272 -22.32 -5.32 0.88
C GLN A 272 -21.79 -4.89 -0.50
N PRO A 273 -20.52 -4.47 -0.60
CA PRO A 273 -19.97 -4.08 -1.88
C PRO A 273 -20.00 -5.26 -2.85
N LYS A 274 -20.29 -4.96 -4.11
CA LYS A 274 -20.20 -5.94 -5.20
C LYS A 274 -19.54 -5.29 -6.39
N TYR A 275 -18.77 -6.09 -7.10
CA TYR A 275 -18.12 -5.68 -8.33
C TYR A 275 -18.72 -6.48 -9.49
N ASP A 276 -19.08 -5.75 -10.54
CA ASP A 276 -19.70 -6.23 -11.76
C ASP A 276 -18.68 -6.02 -12.89
N ASP A 277 -17.93 -7.09 -13.17
CA ASP A 277 -16.87 -7.14 -14.20
C ASP A 277 -17.42 -6.81 -15.59
N GLU A 278 -18.60 -7.32 -15.95
CA GLU A 278 -19.17 -7.18 -17.30
C GLU A 278 -19.46 -5.72 -17.65
N ASN A 279 -19.81 -4.91 -16.65
CA ASN A 279 -20.21 -3.52 -16.82
C ASN A 279 -19.22 -2.50 -16.25
N ASN A 280 -18.05 -2.95 -15.77
CA ASN A 280 -17.04 -2.14 -15.09
C ASN A 280 -17.65 -1.23 -14.00
N ARG A 281 -18.35 -1.84 -13.05
CA ARG A 281 -19.18 -1.14 -12.08
C ARG A 281 -19.00 -1.71 -10.68
N VAL A 282 -18.82 -0.84 -9.70
CA VAL A 282 -18.90 -1.22 -8.28
C VAL A 282 -20.21 -0.71 -7.70
N MET A 283 -20.81 -1.49 -6.83
CA MET A 283 -22.11 -1.22 -6.22
C MET A 283 -22.07 -1.45 -4.73
N TYR A 284 -22.76 -0.58 -3.98
CA TYR A 284 -22.90 -0.64 -2.53
C TYR A 284 -24.38 -0.58 -2.16
N THR A 285 -24.78 -1.27 -1.09
CA THR A 285 -26.00 -0.93 -0.36
C THR A 285 -25.71 0.34 0.43
N ALA A 286 -26.47 1.41 0.20
CA ALA A 286 -26.23 2.72 0.79
C ALA A 286 -27.47 3.15 1.58
N THR A 287 -27.32 3.27 2.90
CA THR A 287 -28.30 3.89 3.79
C THR A 287 -27.99 5.38 3.87
N VAL A 288 -28.93 6.22 3.45
CA VAL A 288 -28.76 7.67 3.46
C VAL A 288 -28.95 8.19 4.87
N LEU A 289 -27.90 8.79 5.41
CA LEU A 289 -27.90 9.47 6.70
C LEU A 289 -28.21 10.97 6.53
N HIS A 290 -27.74 11.57 5.43
CA HIS A 290 -27.99 12.96 5.08
C HIS A 290 -27.89 13.18 3.56
N GLY A 291 -28.64 14.16 3.05
CA GLY A 291 -28.64 14.58 1.65
C GLY A 291 -29.76 13.97 0.82
N ASP A 292 -30.40 14.78 -0.01
CA ASP A 292 -31.52 14.32 -0.85
C ASP A 292 -31.05 13.45 -2.00
N VAL A 293 -31.67 12.27 -2.15
CA VAL A 293 -31.41 11.34 -3.25
C VAL A 293 -32.50 11.41 -4.31
N ASP A 294 -32.12 11.94 -5.47
CA ASP A 294 -32.92 11.94 -6.69
C ASP A 294 -32.70 10.61 -7.44
N ALA A 295 -33.39 9.55 -7.00
CA ALA A 295 -33.18 8.19 -7.51
C ALA A 295 -33.34 8.08 -9.05
N GLY A 296 -32.43 7.35 -9.69
CA GLY A 296 -32.38 7.17 -11.14
C GLY A 296 -31.81 8.35 -11.92
N GLN A 297 -31.54 9.49 -11.28
CA GLN A 297 -30.81 10.58 -11.91
C GLN A 297 -29.31 10.30 -11.86
N PRO A 298 -28.59 10.50 -12.97
CA PRO A 298 -27.16 10.32 -12.96
C PRO A 298 -26.45 11.45 -12.22
N LEU A 299 -25.33 11.08 -11.60
CA LEU A 299 -24.42 11.97 -10.92
C LEU A 299 -23.05 11.91 -11.62
N ASN A 300 -22.41 13.05 -11.77
CA ASN A 300 -21.14 13.24 -12.47
C ASN A 300 -19.99 13.41 -11.48
N SER A 301 -18.85 12.84 -11.85
CA SER A 301 -17.59 12.93 -11.09
C SER A 301 -17.73 12.65 -9.59
N PRO A 302 -18.41 11.55 -9.18
CA PRO A 302 -18.46 11.14 -7.78
C PRO A 302 -17.06 10.92 -7.21
N THR A 303 -16.81 11.49 -6.03
CA THR A 303 -15.74 11.04 -5.12
C THR A 303 -16.42 10.51 -3.88
N LEU A 304 -16.24 9.21 -3.64
CA LEU A 304 -16.73 8.48 -2.48
C LEU A 304 -15.57 8.33 -1.48
N PHE A 305 -15.62 9.09 -0.41
CA PHE A 305 -14.73 8.95 0.73
C PHE A 305 -15.36 7.93 1.70
N ILE A 306 -14.64 6.88 2.01
CA ILE A 306 -15.07 5.77 2.86
C ILE A 306 -14.17 5.76 4.07
N GLU A 307 -14.75 5.90 5.26
CA GLU A 307 -13.99 5.79 6.50
C GLU A 307 -13.44 4.36 6.64
N GLY A 308 -12.17 4.21 7.00
CA GLY A 308 -11.64 2.91 7.41
C GLY A 308 -11.97 2.60 8.87
N GLN A 309 -11.49 1.46 9.34
CA GLN A 309 -11.70 1.02 10.71
C GLN A 309 -10.92 1.94 11.68
N LEU A 310 -11.58 2.42 12.73
CA LEU A 310 -10.89 2.87 13.94
C LEU A 310 -10.24 1.61 14.51
N THR A 311 -8.91 1.49 14.46
CA THR A 311 -8.05 0.47 15.11
C THR A 311 -8.84 -0.57 15.94
N SER A 312 -8.90 -1.83 15.47
CA SER A 312 -9.72 -2.90 16.05
C SER A 312 -9.69 -2.90 17.60
N PRO A 313 -10.85 -2.86 18.29
CA PRO A 313 -10.95 -2.94 19.74
C PRO A 313 -10.80 -4.39 20.26
N SER A 314 -9.79 -5.15 19.81
CA SER A 314 -9.67 -6.57 20.18
C SER A 314 -8.29 -7.13 20.52
N THR A 315 -7.21 -6.32 20.56
CA THR A 315 -5.98 -6.76 21.24
C THR A 315 -5.83 -6.04 22.58
N THR A 316 -6.08 -6.79 23.65
CA THR A 316 -5.58 -6.46 24.97
C THR A 316 -4.06 -6.53 24.91
N PHE A 317 -3.41 -5.43 24.53
CA PHE A 317 -1.99 -5.24 24.81
C PHE A 317 -1.85 -5.10 26.32
N ASP A 318 -1.22 -6.10 26.93
CA ASP A 318 -0.75 -6.04 28.31
C ASP A 318 0.21 -4.85 28.44
N ALA A 319 -0.26 -3.80 29.11
CA ALA A 319 0.37 -2.49 29.23
C ALA A 319 1.61 -2.48 30.14
N THR A 320 2.40 -3.54 30.15
CA THR A 320 3.58 -3.69 31.03
C THR A 320 4.92 -3.87 30.30
N LEU A 321 4.98 -3.69 28.98
CA LEU A 321 6.25 -3.65 28.23
C LEU A 321 6.55 -2.26 27.65
N SER A 322 7.36 -1.51 28.42
CA SER A 322 8.24 -0.39 28.04
C SER A 322 7.64 0.80 27.27
N ALA A 323 7.55 1.91 27.99
CA ALA A 323 7.18 3.25 27.54
C ALA A 323 8.20 3.93 26.59
N THR A 324 8.71 3.22 25.58
CA THR A 324 9.64 3.76 24.56
C THR A 324 9.42 3.22 23.14
N ALA A 325 8.39 2.42 22.88
CA ALA A 325 8.03 2.06 21.50
C ALA A 325 7.07 3.13 20.94
N SER A 326 7.44 3.84 19.86
CA SER A 326 6.46 4.68 19.15
C SER A 326 5.32 3.78 18.65
N ALA A 327 4.09 4.29 18.61
CA ALA A 327 2.99 3.62 17.92
C ALA A 327 3.31 3.43 16.42
N GLY A 328 2.68 2.43 15.78
CA GLY A 328 2.69 2.24 14.32
C GLY A 328 3.17 0.86 13.82
N THR A 329 2.77 0.52 12.59
CA THR A 329 3.15 -0.68 11.82
C THR A 329 3.86 -0.27 10.52
N HIS A 330 4.72 -1.15 9.97
CA HIS A 330 5.21 -0.96 8.61
C HIS A 330 4.09 -1.31 7.64
N VAL A 331 3.92 -0.51 6.60
CA VAL A 331 3.02 -0.79 5.50
C VAL A 331 3.77 -1.56 4.43
N ILE A 332 3.21 -2.70 4.03
CA ILE A 332 3.71 -3.48 2.90
C ILE A 332 2.71 -3.33 1.74
N GLN A 333 3.05 -2.49 0.77
CA GLN A 333 2.25 -2.34 -0.45
C GLN A 333 2.65 -3.39 -1.48
N VAL A 334 1.70 -4.20 -1.91
CA VAL A 334 1.91 -5.24 -2.92
C VAL A 334 1.36 -4.76 -4.25
N TYR A 335 2.14 -4.93 -5.31
CA TYR A 335 1.69 -4.74 -6.68
C TYR A 335 1.87 -6.03 -7.48
N ASN A 336 0.76 -6.62 -7.92
CA ASN A 336 0.81 -7.76 -8.83
C ASN A 336 1.00 -7.27 -10.27
N ASN A 337 2.24 -7.21 -10.76
CA ASN A 337 2.52 -6.85 -12.15
C ASN A 337 2.46 -8.05 -13.11
N CYS A 338 2.17 -9.25 -12.60
CA CYS A 338 2.00 -10.44 -13.43
C CYS A 338 0.77 -10.32 -14.33
N SER A 339 0.75 -11.07 -15.43
CA SER A 339 -0.43 -11.21 -16.29
C SER A 339 -1.50 -12.15 -15.72
N GLU A 340 -1.21 -12.79 -14.58
CA GLU A 340 -2.06 -13.79 -13.94
C GLU A 340 -2.33 -13.44 -12.47
N THR A 341 -3.37 -14.05 -11.92
CA THR A 341 -3.69 -13.97 -10.49
C THR A 341 -2.65 -14.71 -9.66
N ILE A 342 -2.19 -14.08 -8.58
CA ILE A 342 -1.32 -14.70 -7.58
C ILE A 342 -2.02 -14.70 -6.22
N TRP A 343 -1.57 -15.56 -5.30
CA TRP A 343 -1.90 -15.47 -3.89
C TRP A 343 -0.65 -15.11 -3.14
N LEU A 344 -0.56 -13.89 -2.63
CA LEU A 344 0.58 -13.50 -1.81
C LEU A 344 0.45 -14.16 -0.44
N ALA A 345 1.39 -15.02 -0.13
CA ALA A 345 1.50 -15.70 1.14
C ALA A 345 2.50 -14.99 2.06
N SER A 346 2.27 -15.15 3.35
CA SER A 346 3.22 -14.76 4.38
C SER A 346 3.17 -15.74 5.55
N CYS A 347 4.32 -15.92 6.20
CA CYS A 347 4.40 -16.48 7.53
C CYS A 347 5.47 -15.70 8.31
N GLY A 348 5.28 -15.50 9.61
CA GLY A 348 6.36 -15.02 10.47
C GLY A 348 6.01 -14.77 11.94
N ASN A 349 6.96 -14.10 12.58
CA ASN A 349 7.07 -13.60 13.94
C ASN A 349 7.78 -14.47 15.00
N CYS A 350 9.10 -14.26 15.09
CA CYS A 350 9.92 -14.66 16.22
C CYS A 350 9.81 -13.66 17.40
N LYS A 351 8.92 -13.87 18.38
CA LYS A 351 8.75 -12.94 19.52
C LYS A 351 9.69 -13.17 20.72
N THR A 352 10.41 -14.28 20.82
CA THR A 352 11.19 -14.61 22.03
C THR A 352 12.69 -14.62 21.76
N GLN A 353 13.47 -14.01 22.66
CA GLN A 353 14.94 -14.10 22.75
C GLN A 353 15.46 -15.54 22.99
N THR A 354 14.64 -16.57 22.80
CA THR A 354 15.04 -17.97 22.94
C THR A 354 15.50 -18.48 21.58
N ASN A 355 16.78 -18.78 21.49
CA ASN A 355 17.39 -19.45 20.36
C ASN A 355 17.32 -20.98 20.58
N PRO A 356 16.83 -21.79 19.62
CA PRO A 356 16.27 -21.42 18.32
C PRO A 356 14.82 -20.92 18.38
N CYS A 357 14.47 -20.08 17.41
CA CYS A 357 13.11 -19.62 17.21
C CYS A 357 12.19 -20.82 16.89
N PRO A 358 11.12 -21.08 17.67
CA PRO A 358 10.21 -22.16 17.32
C PRO A 358 9.41 -21.79 16.05
N GLU A 359 9.27 -22.74 15.12
CA GLU A 359 8.70 -22.60 13.76
C GLU A 359 7.20 -22.21 13.69
N TYR A 360 6.65 -21.57 14.72
CA TYR A 360 5.21 -21.28 14.86
C TYR A 360 4.92 -19.82 14.54
N PHE A 361 4.15 -19.54 13.50
CA PHE A 361 4.10 -18.21 12.90
C PHE A 361 2.68 -17.78 12.52
N ASP A 362 2.13 -16.80 13.24
CA ASP A 362 0.88 -16.15 12.83
C ASP A 362 1.19 -15.18 11.66
N PRO A 363 0.51 -15.32 10.52
CA PRO A 363 0.70 -14.40 9.40
C PRO A 363 0.25 -12.97 9.77
N PRO A 364 0.87 -11.92 9.20
CA PRO A 364 0.39 -10.56 9.36
C PRO A 364 -1.10 -10.42 8.96
N GLN A 365 -1.84 -9.57 9.66
CA GLN A 365 -3.24 -9.31 9.33
C GLN A 365 -3.35 -8.76 7.89
N GLY A 366 -4.24 -9.35 7.09
CA GLY A 366 -4.42 -8.98 5.68
C GLY A 366 -3.45 -9.66 4.70
N ALA A 367 -2.53 -10.51 5.17
CA ALA A 367 -1.71 -11.37 4.31
C ALA A 367 -2.50 -12.59 3.80
N ASN A 368 -1.82 -13.52 3.09
CA ASN A 368 -2.42 -14.74 2.52
C ASN A 368 -3.58 -14.48 1.55
N VAL A 369 -3.52 -13.35 0.85
CA VAL A 369 -4.60 -12.76 0.08
C VAL A 369 -4.39 -12.97 -1.42
N GLU A 370 -5.51 -13.07 -2.15
CA GLU A 370 -5.51 -13.17 -3.60
C GLU A 370 -5.29 -11.78 -4.24
N ALA A 371 -4.45 -11.70 -5.27
CA ALA A 371 -4.19 -10.50 -6.05
C ALA A 371 -4.37 -10.79 -7.54
N ALA A 372 -5.38 -10.18 -8.16
CA ALA A 372 -5.59 -10.25 -9.60
C ALA A 372 -4.49 -9.45 -10.35
N PRO A 373 -4.32 -9.64 -11.67
CA PRO A 373 -3.36 -8.86 -12.46
C PRO A 373 -3.57 -7.35 -12.25
N ARG A 374 -2.52 -6.61 -11.93
CA ARG A 374 -2.53 -5.17 -11.61
C ARG A 374 -3.25 -4.77 -10.31
N ASP A 375 -3.60 -5.72 -9.44
CA ASP A 375 -4.08 -5.35 -8.11
C ASP A 375 -2.95 -4.69 -7.28
N HIS A 376 -3.33 -3.65 -6.55
CA HIS A 376 -2.60 -3.07 -5.44
C HIS A 376 -3.24 -3.54 -4.13
N LEU A 377 -2.47 -4.17 -3.27
CA LEU A 377 -2.89 -4.61 -1.93
C LEU A 377 -1.99 -3.98 -0.87
N LEU A 378 -2.44 -4.02 0.36
CA LEU A 378 -1.66 -3.61 1.51
C LEU A 378 -1.94 -4.54 2.69
N PHE A 379 -0.90 -4.77 3.48
CA PHE A 379 -1.02 -5.36 4.80
C PHE A 379 -0.01 -4.69 5.72
N HIS A 380 -0.28 -4.80 7.02
CA HIS A 380 0.52 -4.17 8.05
C HIS A 380 1.32 -5.24 8.80
N VAL A 381 2.58 -4.92 9.07
CA VAL A 381 3.44 -5.77 9.90
C VAL A 381 3.85 -5.00 11.15
N ASP A 382 3.70 -5.68 12.29
CA ASP A 382 4.09 -5.13 13.59
C ASP A 382 5.59 -4.88 13.66
N LYS A 383 5.98 -3.98 14.57
CA LYS A 383 7.39 -3.75 14.87
C LYS A 383 8.08 -5.02 15.36
N GLY A 384 9.33 -5.19 14.96
CA GLY A 384 10.11 -6.37 15.31
C GLY A 384 9.70 -7.63 14.55
N TRP A 385 8.78 -7.53 13.57
CA TRP A 385 8.35 -8.68 12.80
C TRP A 385 9.48 -9.18 11.88
N ALA A 386 9.69 -10.49 11.91
CA ALA A 386 10.58 -11.19 10.99
C ALA A 386 9.83 -12.37 10.38
N GLY A 387 10.03 -12.63 9.09
CA GLY A 387 9.27 -13.67 8.42
C GLY A 387 9.60 -13.78 6.94
N ARG A 388 8.61 -14.24 6.16
CA ARG A 388 8.73 -14.44 4.73
C ARG A 388 7.51 -13.94 3.98
N PHE A 389 7.72 -13.48 2.76
CA PHE A 389 6.68 -13.20 1.77
C PHE A 389 6.95 -13.99 0.49
N TRP A 390 5.91 -14.57 -0.11
CA TRP A 390 6.04 -15.25 -1.41
C TRP A 390 4.75 -15.35 -2.22
N PRO A 391 4.83 -15.33 -3.56
CA PRO A 391 3.69 -15.55 -4.43
C PRO A 391 3.40 -17.05 -4.61
N ARG A 392 2.12 -17.40 -4.56
CA ARG A 392 1.59 -18.71 -4.97
C ARG A 392 0.80 -18.56 -6.26
N THR A 393 0.87 -19.57 -7.12
CA THR A 393 0.18 -19.57 -8.42
C THR A 393 -0.81 -20.72 -8.51
N GLY A 394 -1.83 -20.58 -9.35
CA GLY A 394 -2.76 -21.68 -9.70
C GLY A 394 -3.53 -22.31 -8.53
N CYS A 395 -3.64 -21.63 -7.38
CA CYS A 395 -4.25 -22.18 -6.18
C CYS A 395 -5.77 -22.37 -6.31
N LYS A 396 -6.27 -23.48 -5.76
CA LYS A 396 -7.70 -23.81 -5.73
C LYS A 396 -8.13 -24.28 -4.35
N PHE A 397 -8.50 -23.32 -3.51
CA PHE A 397 -9.01 -23.59 -2.17
C PHE A 397 -10.52 -23.85 -2.18
N ASN A 398 -10.97 -24.71 -1.27
CA ASN A 398 -12.39 -24.87 -0.99
C ASN A 398 -12.92 -23.70 -0.14
N LYS A 399 -14.22 -23.73 0.18
CA LYS A 399 -14.90 -22.67 0.96
C LYS A 399 -14.32 -22.44 2.36
N ASP A 400 -13.63 -23.43 2.92
CA ASP A 400 -13.01 -23.35 4.26
C ASP A 400 -11.55 -22.88 4.16
N GLY A 401 -11.10 -22.49 2.94
CA GLY A 401 -9.74 -22.08 2.68
C GLY A 401 -8.73 -23.23 2.68
N LEU A 402 -9.18 -24.48 2.55
CA LEU A 402 -8.31 -25.66 2.54
C LEU A 402 -8.18 -26.24 1.12
N CYS A 403 -7.09 -26.96 0.88
CA CYS A 403 -7.00 -27.86 -0.27
C CYS A 403 -7.75 -29.16 0.05
N ASP A 404 -8.46 -29.73 -0.94
CA ASP A 404 -9.20 -31.00 -0.77
C ASP A 404 -8.29 -32.23 -0.65
N GLY A 405 -6.97 -32.06 -0.86
CA GLY A 405 -5.92 -33.05 -0.64
C GLY A 405 -4.62 -32.66 -1.33
N GLY A 406 -3.48 -32.85 -0.66
CA GLY A 406 -2.17 -32.42 -1.17
C GLY A 406 -2.08 -30.92 -1.41
N ASP A 407 -1.01 -30.48 -2.08
CA ASP A 407 -0.85 -29.09 -2.51
C ASP A 407 -1.78 -28.80 -3.69
N CYS A 408 -2.71 -27.86 -3.50
CA CYS A 408 -3.64 -27.42 -4.55
C CYS A 408 -3.20 -26.15 -5.28
N CYS A 409 -1.98 -25.68 -5.04
CA CYS A 409 -1.33 -24.62 -5.80
C CYS A 409 -0.42 -25.20 -6.89
N ASP A 410 -0.21 -24.43 -7.95
CA ASP A 410 0.72 -24.81 -9.00
C ASP A 410 2.17 -24.70 -8.55
N ALA A 411 2.47 -23.69 -7.72
CA ALA A 411 3.73 -23.48 -7.03
C ALA A 411 3.54 -22.65 -5.75
N GLY A 412 4.44 -22.80 -4.78
CA GLY A 412 4.49 -21.98 -3.56
C GLY A 412 3.40 -22.28 -2.53
N GLY A 413 2.62 -23.35 -2.68
CA GLY A 413 1.58 -23.74 -1.72
C GLY A 413 2.13 -23.88 -0.30
N CYS A 414 1.29 -23.75 0.72
CA CYS A 414 1.73 -23.74 2.10
C CYS A 414 0.76 -24.51 2.98
N VAL A 415 1.21 -24.91 4.16
CA VAL A 415 0.37 -25.59 5.14
C VAL A 415 0.04 -24.68 6.33
N ASN A 416 -1.16 -24.85 6.86
CA ASN A 416 -1.61 -24.19 8.09
C ASN A 416 -1.03 -24.88 9.35
N LYS A 417 -1.42 -24.41 10.53
CA LYS A 417 -1.00 -24.95 11.84
C LYS A 417 -1.30 -26.44 12.05
N ASP A 418 -2.27 -26.99 11.32
CA ASP A 418 -2.66 -28.41 11.40
C ASP A 418 -1.94 -29.25 10.32
N HIS A 419 -0.91 -28.70 9.67
CA HIS A 419 -0.16 -29.30 8.58
C HIS A 419 -1.02 -29.68 7.36
N LYS A 420 -2.10 -28.94 7.11
CA LYS A 420 -2.95 -29.09 5.91
C LYS A 420 -2.67 -27.98 4.92
N PHE A 421 -2.58 -28.31 3.64
CA PHE A 421 -2.43 -27.29 2.60
C PHE A 421 -3.64 -26.35 2.60
N ALA A 422 -3.38 -25.05 2.66
CA ALA A 422 -4.40 -24.06 2.96
C ALA A 422 -4.06 -22.69 2.37
N LYS A 423 -5.09 -21.84 2.31
CA LYS A 423 -4.97 -20.42 2.01
C LYS A 423 -4.14 -19.72 3.09
N GLU A 424 -4.46 -19.96 4.36
CA GLU A 424 -3.74 -19.38 5.49
C GLU A 424 -2.47 -20.16 5.79
N CYS A 425 -1.33 -19.53 5.48
CA CYS A 425 -0.03 -20.10 5.69
C CYS A 425 0.40 -19.95 7.14
N PHE A 426 0.94 -21.04 7.68
CA PHE A 426 1.62 -21.04 8.98
C PHE A 426 3.10 -21.43 8.81
N TYR A 427 3.40 -22.26 7.81
CA TYR A 427 4.77 -22.58 7.40
C TYR A 427 5.10 -21.91 6.06
N SER A 428 6.40 -21.79 5.78
CA SER A 428 6.93 -21.25 4.52
C SER A 428 6.40 -22.02 3.30
N GLY A 429 6.49 -21.37 2.13
CA GLY A 429 6.06 -21.94 0.86
C GLY A 429 6.78 -23.24 0.50
N ASN A 430 6.03 -24.17 -0.07
CA ASN A 430 6.51 -25.41 -0.65
C ASN A 430 7.36 -25.10 -1.89
N PRO A 431 8.65 -25.48 -1.90
CA PRO A 431 9.55 -25.25 -3.02
C PRO A 431 9.05 -25.85 -4.35
N PRO A 432 9.46 -25.30 -5.51
CA PRO A 432 10.38 -24.18 -5.67
C PRO A 432 9.70 -22.83 -5.51
N VAL A 433 10.30 -21.94 -4.70
CA VAL A 433 9.70 -20.64 -4.40
C VAL A 433 10.76 -19.58 -4.12
N LEU A 434 10.64 -18.44 -4.79
CA LEU A 434 11.40 -17.25 -4.40
C LEU A 434 10.77 -16.70 -3.13
N VAL A 435 11.56 -16.31 -2.14
CA VAL A 435 11.05 -15.68 -0.92
C VAL A 435 11.72 -14.33 -0.70
N ILE A 436 10.99 -13.42 -0.05
CA ILE A 436 11.54 -12.19 0.55
C ILE A 436 11.58 -12.40 2.04
N GLU A 437 12.73 -12.18 2.67
CA GLU A 437 12.97 -12.48 4.09
C GLU A 437 13.34 -11.19 4.83
N PRO A 438 12.38 -10.44 5.38
CA PRO A 438 12.67 -9.28 6.19
C PRO A 438 12.78 -9.63 7.68
N THR A 439 13.54 -8.80 8.38
CA THR A 439 13.58 -8.63 9.82
C THR A 439 13.47 -7.14 10.09
N PHE A 440 12.30 -6.69 10.53
CA PHE A 440 12.04 -5.28 10.81
C PHE A 440 12.42 -4.90 12.24
N ASP A 441 12.83 -3.65 12.44
CA ASP A 441 13.20 -3.06 13.72
C ASP A 441 14.21 -3.87 14.57
N ALA A 442 15.15 -4.55 13.93
CA ALA A 442 16.17 -5.28 14.65
C ALA A 442 17.01 -4.33 15.54
N PRO A 443 17.38 -4.75 16.77
CA PRO A 443 18.20 -3.91 17.65
C PRO A 443 19.59 -3.63 17.05
N SER A 444 20.00 -2.35 16.99
CA SER A 444 21.35 -1.96 16.61
C SER A 444 21.91 -0.82 17.47
N GLY A 445 23.22 -0.58 17.39
CA GLY A 445 23.91 0.48 18.15
C GLY A 445 23.46 1.90 17.81
N ASN A 446 22.79 2.10 16.68
CA ASN A 446 22.29 3.40 16.23
C ASN A 446 20.75 3.49 16.31
N GLY A 447 20.05 2.54 16.96
CA GLY A 447 18.57 2.43 17.04
C GLY A 447 18.00 1.19 16.31
N PRO A 448 16.68 1.05 16.11
CA PRO A 448 16.09 -0.02 15.30
C PRO A 448 16.47 0.07 13.81
N ILE A 449 16.78 -1.05 13.17
CA ILE A 449 17.15 -1.13 11.76
C ILE A 449 16.47 -2.32 11.10
N ASP A 450 16.03 -2.14 9.86
CA ASP A 450 15.45 -3.21 9.06
C ASP A 450 16.55 -3.90 8.25
N TYR A 451 16.47 -5.22 8.20
CA TYR A 451 17.25 -6.05 7.29
C TYR A 451 16.28 -6.81 6.38
N PHE A 452 16.58 -6.89 5.09
CA PHE A 452 15.80 -7.74 4.21
C PHE A 452 16.64 -8.25 3.05
N ASP A 453 16.26 -9.42 2.56
CA ASP A 453 16.86 -10.04 1.39
C ASP A 453 15.82 -10.78 0.56
N THR A 454 16.29 -11.25 -0.60
CA THR A 454 15.52 -12.09 -1.51
C THR A 454 16.30 -13.37 -1.75
N SER A 455 15.61 -14.49 -1.73
CA SER A 455 16.25 -15.80 -1.67
C SER A 455 15.65 -16.77 -2.68
N MET A 456 16.55 -17.38 -3.45
CA MET A 456 16.36 -18.52 -4.35
C MET A 456 16.97 -19.80 -3.76
N VAL A 457 17.33 -19.80 -2.47
CA VAL A 457 17.81 -21.01 -1.77
C VAL A 457 16.78 -22.13 -1.85
N ASP A 458 15.50 -21.77 -1.86
CA ASP A 458 14.36 -22.67 -2.03
C ASP A 458 13.89 -22.78 -3.49
N GLY A 459 14.68 -22.32 -4.46
CA GLY A 459 14.31 -22.31 -5.88
C GLY A 459 13.55 -21.03 -6.27
N TYR A 460 12.88 -21.06 -7.42
CA TYR A 460 11.98 -19.97 -7.82
C TYR A 460 10.86 -20.44 -8.76
N ASN A 461 9.71 -19.80 -8.60
CA ASN A 461 8.52 -19.94 -9.45
C ASN A 461 8.20 -18.59 -10.13
N VAL A 462 7.88 -17.57 -9.33
CA VAL A 462 7.55 -16.22 -9.77
C VAL A 462 8.58 -15.26 -9.19
N LEU A 463 9.08 -14.35 -10.02
CA LEU A 463 10.04 -13.35 -9.58
C LEU A 463 9.34 -12.23 -8.81
N MET A 464 10.01 -11.68 -7.81
CA MET A 464 9.54 -10.51 -7.09
C MET A 464 10.72 -9.67 -6.59
N SER A 465 10.38 -8.47 -6.15
CA SER A 465 11.30 -7.52 -5.53
C SER A 465 10.64 -6.80 -4.36
N ILE A 466 11.47 -6.31 -3.45
CA ILE A 466 11.12 -5.42 -2.34
C ILE A 466 11.96 -4.15 -2.45
N ALA A 467 11.34 -3.00 -2.25
CA ALA A 467 12.01 -1.73 -2.16
C ALA A 467 11.43 -0.88 -1.02
N ALA A 468 12.28 -0.16 -0.30
CA ALA A 468 11.83 0.87 0.63
C ALA A 468 11.08 1.96 -0.14
N MET A 469 9.93 2.38 0.36
CA MET A 469 9.12 3.40 -0.29
C MET A 469 9.80 4.78 -0.15
N PRO A 470 9.72 5.64 -1.17
CA PRO A 470 10.28 6.98 -1.06
C PRO A 470 9.78 7.70 0.21
N ASN A 471 10.68 8.39 0.91
CA ASN A 471 10.37 9.30 2.03
C ASN A 471 10.01 8.61 3.34
N THR A 472 10.08 7.27 3.36
CA THR A 472 9.89 6.48 4.57
C THR A 472 11.23 6.00 5.14
N TYR A 473 12.36 6.46 4.60
CA TYR A 473 13.70 6.08 5.07
C TYR A 473 14.70 7.23 5.02
N ASN A 474 15.81 7.06 5.73
CA ASN A 474 16.96 7.96 5.71
C ASN A 474 17.73 7.80 4.39
N PRO A 475 17.85 8.82 3.53
CA PRO A 475 18.54 8.67 2.25
C PRO A 475 20.06 8.50 2.40
N SER A 476 20.62 8.90 3.54
CA SER A 476 22.05 8.73 3.85
C SER A 476 22.27 7.46 4.66
N PRO A 477 23.23 6.59 4.26
CA PRO A 477 23.57 5.40 5.04
C PRO A 477 24.14 5.75 6.42
N ASP A 478 23.91 4.84 7.37
CA ASP A 478 24.60 4.87 8.66
C ASP A 478 26.13 4.82 8.45
N PRO A 479 26.93 5.45 9.36
CA PRO A 479 28.38 5.42 9.27
C PRO A 479 28.93 3.99 9.15
N GLY A 480 29.72 3.73 8.10
CA GLY A 480 30.32 2.43 7.83
C GLY A 480 29.47 1.49 6.96
N MET A 481 28.22 1.85 6.66
CA MET A 481 27.36 1.10 5.74
C MET A 481 27.65 1.45 4.29
N ASN A 482 27.57 0.44 3.42
CA ASN A 482 27.74 0.64 1.99
C ASN A 482 26.42 1.16 1.39
N ALA A 483 26.48 2.32 0.71
CA ALA A 483 25.32 2.92 0.05
C ALA A 483 24.63 2.00 -0.97
N LYS A 484 25.36 1.02 -1.54
CA LYS A 484 24.77 0.02 -2.44
C LYS A 484 23.72 -0.87 -1.74
N TYR A 485 23.86 -1.09 -0.43
CA TYR A 485 23.01 -1.98 0.37
C TYR A 485 22.18 -1.22 1.38
N TRP A 486 21.91 0.05 1.10
CA TRP A 486 21.18 0.95 1.96
C TRP A 486 19.87 1.37 1.33
N CYS A 487 18.75 0.84 1.83
CA CYS A 487 17.39 1.12 1.36
C CYS A 487 17.22 0.97 -0.17
N THR A 488 18.02 0.11 -0.80
CA THR A 488 17.94 -0.21 -2.22
C THR A 488 16.92 -1.33 -2.48
N THR A 489 16.64 -1.60 -3.75
CA THR A 489 15.73 -2.68 -4.16
C THR A 489 16.43 -4.03 -4.09
N ALA A 490 15.89 -4.98 -3.32
CA ALA A 490 16.30 -6.38 -3.39
C ALA A 490 15.34 -7.17 -4.30
N GLY A 491 15.87 -8.10 -5.09
CA GLY A 491 15.06 -9.03 -5.87
C GLY A 491 15.54 -9.26 -7.28
N CYS A 492 14.61 -9.71 -8.12
CA CYS A 492 14.92 -10.23 -9.44
C CYS A 492 13.89 -9.79 -10.46
N ALA A 493 14.33 -9.10 -11.52
CA ALA A 493 13.47 -8.70 -12.64
C ALA A 493 13.77 -9.48 -13.93
N SER A 494 14.94 -10.13 -14.01
CA SER A 494 15.33 -10.96 -15.13
C SER A 494 15.33 -12.42 -14.71
N SER A 495 14.54 -13.26 -15.40
CA SER A 495 14.48 -14.69 -15.07
C SER A 495 15.86 -15.35 -15.26
N PRO A 496 16.44 -15.96 -14.21
CA PRO A 496 17.66 -16.73 -14.35
C PRO A 496 17.46 -17.92 -15.30
N ALA A 497 18.52 -18.30 -15.99
CA ALA A 497 18.50 -19.51 -16.80
C ALA A 497 18.45 -20.75 -15.88
N CYS A 498 17.30 -21.44 -15.84
CA CYS A 498 17.17 -22.67 -15.07
C CYS A 498 17.84 -23.84 -15.80
N PRO A 499 18.78 -24.58 -15.16
CA PRO A 499 19.29 -25.83 -15.71
C PRO A 499 18.15 -26.83 -15.96
N GLU A 500 18.13 -27.47 -17.13
CA GLU A 500 16.97 -28.27 -17.57
C GLU A 500 16.60 -29.39 -16.59
N PHE A 501 17.59 -30.02 -15.94
CA PHE A 501 17.34 -31.08 -14.96
C PHE A 501 16.71 -30.57 -13.65
N LEU A 502 16.80 -29.26 -13.37
CA LEU A 502 16.18 -28.59 -12.23
C LEU A 502 14.82 -27.96 -12.56
N LYS A 503 14.43 -27.92 -13.83
CA LYS A 503 13.18 -27.33 -14.28
C LYS A 503 12.04 -28.34 -14.18
N ASP A 504 10.93 -27.96 -13.58
CA ASP A 504 9.73 -28.80 -13.57
C ASP A 504 8.86 -28.61 -14.81
N SER A 505 7.80 -29.43 -14.93
CA SER A 505 6.88 -29.39 -16.07
C SER A 505 6.07 -28.09 -16.19
N LYS A 506 6.01 -27.28 -15.13
CA LYS A 506 5.32 -25.99 -15.09
C LYS A 506 6.29 -24.83 -15.35
N GLY A 507 7.58 -25.13 -15.47
CA GLY A 507 8.62 -24.17 -15.74
C GLY A 507 9.24 -23.54 -14.49
N ASN A 508 8.88 -24.00 -13.29
CA ASN A 508 9.54 -23.55 -12.06
C ASN A 508 10.91 -24.20 -11.91
N CYS A 509 11.82 -23.53 -11.21
CA CYS A 509 13.20 -23.97 -11.07
C CYS A 509 13.53 -24.40 -9.64
N TRP A 510 13.85 -25.67 -9.46
CA TRP A 510 14.32 -26.21 -8.18
C TRP A 510 15.75 -25.74 -7.89
N SER A 511 16.03 -25.35 -6.65
CA SER A 511 17.41 -25.15 -6.23
C SER A 511 18.13 -26.50 -6.08
N PRO A 512 19.48 -26.53 -6.09
CA PRO A 512 20.25 -27.76 -5.89
C PRO A 512 19.85 -28.56 -4.65
N CYS A 513 19.68 -27.89 -3.49
CA CYS A 513 19.27 -28.54 -2.25
C CYS A 513 17.86 -29.14 -2.36
N GLN A 514 16.87 -28.34 -2.77
CA GLN A 514 15.48 -28.78 -2.82
C GLN A 514 15.28 -29.90 -3.84
N TYR A 515 16.01 -29.84 -4.97
CA TYR A 515 16.07 -30.93 -5.94
C TYR A 515 16.63 -32.21 -5.33
N ALA A 516 17.73 -32.13 -4.56
CA ALA A 516 18.37 -33.29 -3.97
C ALA A 516 17.46 -34.00 -2.96
N VAL A 517 16.78 -33.24 -2.10
CA VAL A 517 15.82 -33.75 -1.12
C VAL A 517 14.63 -34.38 -1.82
N ARG A 518 13.99 -33.66 -2.76
CA ARG A 518 12.81 -34.13 -3.49
C ARG A 518 13.05 -35.44 -4.25
N ASN A 519 14.22 -35.57 -4.87
CA ASN A 519 14.54 -36.75 -5.68
C ASN A 519 15.23 -37.86 -4.88
N GLY A 520 15.40 -37.69 -3.57
CA GLY A 520 15.99 -38.72 -2.70
C GLY A 520 17.41 -39.08 -3.09
N LEU A 521 18.25 -38.10 -3.46
CA LEU A 521 19.67 -38.33 -3.75
C LEU A 521 20.39 -38.94 -2.52
N PRO A 522 21.60 -39.51 -2.67
CA PRO A 522 22.34 -40.05 -1.52
C PRO A 522 22.44 -39.02 -0.39
N THR A 523 22.26 -39.45 0.87
CA THR A 523 22.21 -38.55 2.04
C THR A 523 23.42 -37.61 2.12
N ALA A 524 24.63 -38.09 1.82
CA ALA A 524 25.82 -37.25 1.81
C ALA A 524 25.78 -36.12 0.76
N GLU A 525 25.11 -36.35 -0.39
CA GLU A 525 24.91 -35.32 -1.41
C GLU A 525 23.84 -34.31 -0.99
N GLN A 526 22.75 -34.77 -0.37
CA GLN A 526 21.75 -33.87 0.22
C GLN A 526 22.37 -32.99 1.31
N GLU A 527 23.11 -33.59 2.25
CA GLU A 527 23.77 -32.87 3.33
C GLU A 527 24.77 -31.84 2.82
N LYS A 528 25.51 -32.17 1.74
CA LYS A 528 26.43 -31.26 1.05
C LYS A 528 25.71 -30.07 0.40
N LEU A 529 24.66 -30.33 -0.39
CA LEU A 529 23.95 -29.30 -1.16
C LEU A 529 23.02 -28.43 -0.30
N CYS A 530 22.52 -28.99 0.80
CA CYS A 530 21.65 -28.30 1.75
C CYS A 530 22.40 -27.71 2.95
N CYS A 531 23.73 -27.90 3.00
CA CYS A 531 24.55 -27.45 4.11
C CYS A 531 24.05 -27.95 5.47
N SER A 532 23.74 -29.24 5.56
CA SER A 532 23.21 -29.86 6.77
C SER A 532 24.27 -30.03 7.86
N CYS A 533 23.86 -29.90 9.11
CA CYS A 533 24.69 -30.19 10.28
C CYS A 533 25.10 -31.67 10.41
N ASN A 534 24.44 -32.59 9.70
CA ASN A 534 24.71 -34.02 9.78
C ASN A 534 25.88 -34.50 8.90
N MET A 535 26.55 -33.59 8.17
CA MET A 535 27.67 -33.94 7.27
C MET A 535 28.77 -34.75 7.99
N LYS A 536 29.13 -35.91 7.41
CA LYS A 536 30.12 -36.85 7.95
C LYS A 536 31.41 -36.94 7.12
N ASP A 537 32.46 -37.49 7.74
CA ASP A 537 33.80 -37.70 7.17
C ASP A 537 33.71 -38.29 5.74
N PRO A 538 34.41 -37.72 4.74
CA PRO A 538 35.52 -36.77 4.87
C PRO A 538 35.13 -35.29 4.94
N CYS A 539 33.84 -34.99 5.06
CA CYS A 539 33.32 -33.66 5.35
C CYS A 539 33.11 -33.54 6.87
N THR A 540 33.46 -32.42 7.48
CA THR A 540 33.13 -32.21 8.91
C THR A 540 32.43 -30.89 9.06
N CYS A 541 31.33 -30.87 9.82
CA CYS A 541 30.74 -29.65 10.32
C CYS A 541 31.33 -29.33 11.70
N PRO A 542 32.28 -28.39 11.82
CA PRO A 542 32.89 -28.05 13.10
C PRO A 542 32.08 -26.99 13.87
N ASP A 543 30.97 -26.52 13.31
CA ASP A 543 30.29 -25.31 13.78
C ASP A 543 29.46 -25.57 15.06
N PRO A 544 29.73 -24.86 16.18
CA PRO A 544 28.90 -24.90 17.38
C PRO A 544 27.45 -24.43 17.14
N CYS A 545 27.14 -23.76 16.04
CA CYS A 545 25.76 -23.36 15.67
C CYS A 545 24.85 -24.57 15.34
N CYS A 546 25.43 -25.76 15.14
CA CYS A 546 24.69 -26.99 14.89
C CYS A 546 24.01 -27.59 16.13
N ASP A 547 24.34 -27.13 17.34
CA ASP A 547 23.60 -27.47 18.58
C ASP A 547 22.26 -26.69 18.72
N GLY A 548 21.90 -25.89 17.71
CA GLY A 548 20.70 -25.04 17.70
C GLY A 548 20.02 -24.87 16.34
N HIS A 549 20.20 -25.78 15.37
CA HIS A 549 19.49 -25.84 14.08
C HIS A 549 19.82 -24.79 13.01
N TYR A 550 20.98 -24.10 13.06
CA TYR A 550 21.43 -23.28 11.93
C TYR A 550 22.43 -24.07 11.09
N GLY A 551 22.31 -23.99 9.76
CA GLY A 551 23.06 -24.80 8.80
C GLY A 551 24.57 -24.77 9.01
N CYS A 552 25.26 -25.71 8.39
CA CYS A 552 26.69 -25.87 8.53
C CYS A 552 27.46 -24.83 7.69
N SER A 553 27.82 -23.71 8.30
CA SER A 553 28.52 -22.60 7.63
C SER A 553 29.92 -22.99 7.15
N PRO A 554 30.33 -22.63 5.93
CA PRO A 554 31.72 -22.74 5.50
C PRO A 554 32.65 -21.72 6.12
N PHE A 555 32.10 -20.73 6.83
CA PHE A 555 32.86 -19.68 7.50
C PHE A 555 32.65 -19.74 9.01
N THR A 556 33.74 -19.60 9.75
CA THR A 556 33.75 -19.29 11.18
C THR A 556 33.03 -17.96 11.47
N PRO A 557 32.60 -17.71 12.72
CA PRO A 557 32.06 -16.41 13.12
C PRO A 557 33.00 -15.23 12.81
N GLU A 558 34.31 -15.44 12.80
CA GLU A 558 35.30 -14.42 12.43
C GLU A 558 35.51 -14.26 10.91
N GLY A 559 34.69 -14.92 10.09
CA GLY A 559 34.73 -14.86 8.62
C GLY A 559 35.87 -15.65 7.98
N LYS A 560 36.56 -16.52 8.74
CA LYS A 560 37.60 -17.42 8.21
C LYS A 560 36.97 -18.72 7.72
N ALA A 561 37.44 -19.25 6.60
CA ALA A 561 36.91 -20.51 6.08
C ALA A 561 37.28 -21.72 6.96
N HIS A 562 36.36 -22.67 7.09
CA HIS A 562 36.58 -23.93 7.81
C HIS A 562 37.33 -24.96 6.94
N PRO A 563 38.37 -25.64 7.48
CA PRO A 563 38.99 -26.76 6.79
C PRO A 563 38.02 -27.95 6.74
N ASN A 564 38.03 -28.69 5.63
CA ASN A 564 37.22 -29.90 5.40
C ASN A 564 35.69 -29.68 5.27
N MET A 565 35.22 -28.48 4.91
CA MET A 565 33.78 -28.16 4.74
C MET A 565 33.21 -28.43 3.34
N CYS A 566 32.18 -29.26 3.20
CA CYS A 566 31.61 -29.59 1.88
C CYS A 566 30.49 -28.65 1.39
N CYS A 567 29.96 -27.81 2.28
CA CYS A 567 29.03 -26.72 1.96
C CYS A 567 29.79 -25.50 1.34
N ASP A 568 30.51 -25.72 0.23
CA ASP A 568 31.17 -24.67 -0.56
C ASP A 568 31.03 -25.04 -2.05
N PRO A 569 30.17 -24.34 -2.83
CA PRO A 569 29.92 -24.66 -4.22
C PRO A 569 31.17 -24.79 -5.08
N TRP A 570 32.14 -23.88 -4.89
CA TRP A 570 33.35 -23.84 -5.71
C TRP A 570 34.50 -24.64 -5.09
N GLY A 571 34.31 -25.23 -3.90
CA GLY A 571 35.34 -26.01 -3.20
C GLY A 571 36.61 -25.21 -2.90
N THR A 572 36.50 -23.88 -2.93
CA THR A 572 37.59 -22.91 -2.74
C THR A 572 38.30 -23.09 -1.40
N HIS A 573 37.62 -23.64 -0.40
CA HIS A 573 38.14 -23.75 0.96
C HIS A 573 38.21 -25.19 1.51
N ASN A 574 37.88 -26.20 0.70
CA ASN A 574 37.79 -27.59 1.14
C ASN A 574 38.51 -28.58 0.22
N ASN A 575 39.85 -28.58 0.25
CA ASN A 575 40.69 -29.60 -0.37
C ASN A 575 40.26 -30.00 -1.81
N ASN A 576 39.79 -29.03 -2.62
CA ASN A 576 39.29 -29.25 -3.98
C ASN A 576 38.04 -30.16 -4.10
N ARG A 577 37.04 -30.01 -3.23
CA ARG A 577 35.75 -30.73 -3.35
C ARG A 577 34.58 -29.82 -3.74
N PRO A 578 34.58 -29.26 -4.96
CA PRO A 578 33.46 -28.43 -5.43
C PRO A 578 32.18 -29.26 -5.53
N TRP A 579 31.06 -28.57 -5.62
CA TRP A 579 29.82 -29.18 -6.09
C TRP A 579 29.98 -29.63 -7.54
N ASP A 580 29.12 -30.56 -7.98
CA ASP A 580 29.09 -30.88 -9.41
C ASP A 580 28.75 -29.61 -10.20
N GLN A 581 29.42 -29.41 -11.35
CA GLN A 581 29.27 -28.21 -12.16
C GLN A 581 27.81 -27.88 -12.49
N LYS A 582 26.98 -28.90 -12.72
CA LYS A 582 25.53 -28.75 -12.98
C LYS A 582 24.76 -27.99 -11.88
N TYR A 583 25.23 -28.05 -10.63
CA TYR A 583 24.65 -27.30 -9.50
C TYR A 583 25.25 -25.90 -9.37
N ILE A 584 26.54 -25.74 -9.70
CA ILE A 584 27.21 -24.43 -9.77
C ILE A 584 26.56 -23.58 -10.87
N ASP A 585 26.20 -24.19 -12.01
CA ASP A 585 25.55 -23.53 -13.13
C ASP A 585 24.23 -22.84 -12.72
N TYR A 586 23.50 -23.40 -11.74
CA TYR A 586 22.33 -22.75 -11.15
C TYR A 586 22.72 -21.45 -10.42
N ILE A 587 23.72 -21.52 -9.55
CA ILE A 587 24.19 -20.38 -8.76
C ILE A 587 24.70 -19.27 -9.68
N ASP A 588 25.51 -19.64 -10.67
CA ASP A 588 26.05 -18.71 -11.67
C ASP A 588 24.92 -18.06 -12.48
N ALA A 589 23.89 -18.81 -12.85
CA ALA A 589 22.73 -18.27 -13.58
C ALA A 589 21.93 -17.27 -12.72
N VAL A 590 21.68 -17.59 -11.44
CA VAL A 590 21.01 -16.70 -10.49
C VAL A 590 21.83 -15.43 -10.31
N LYS A 591 23.11 -15.53 -9.95
CA LYS A 591 23.96 -14.36 -9.71
C LYS A 591 24.20 -13.51 -10.96
N LYS A 592 24.21 -14.12 -12.15
CA LYS A 592 24.30 -13.37 -13.42
C LYS A 592 23.04 -12.54 -13.68
N ALA A 593 21.86 -13.09 -13.40
CA ALA A 593 20.60 -12.40 -13.64
C ALA A 593 20.27 -11.41 -12.52
N CYS A 594 20.51 -11.81 -11.27
CA CYS A 594 20.06 -11.16 -10.05
C CYS A 594 21.15 -11.23 -8.97
N PRO A 595 22.20 -10.37 -9.07
CA PRO A 595 23.38 -10.45 -8.21
C PRO A 595 23.09 -10.30 -6.71
N GLU A 596 22.00 -9.63 -6.35
CA GLU A 596 21.61 -9.31 -4.98
C GLU A 596 20.67 -10.36 -4.38
N VAL A 597 20.34 -11.43 -5.10
CA VAL A 597 19.52 -12.55 -4.60
C VAL A 597 20.43 -13.64 -4.01
N TYR A 598 20.03 -14.22 -2.88
CA TYR A 598 20.66 -15.42 -2.33
C TYR A 598 20.40 -16.63 -3.23
N ALA A 599 21.44 -17.21 -3.80
CA ALA A 599 21.36 -18.39 -4.67
C ALA A 599 21.58 -19.70 -3.91
N TRP A 600 22.14 -19.65 -2.70
CA TRP A 600 22.42 -20.80 -1.82
C TRP A 600 22.60 -20.33 -0.35
N GLN A 601 22.69 -21.26 0.59
CA GLN A 601 22.51 -21.05 2.03
C GLN A 601 23.51 -20.08 2.68
N PHE A 602 24.75 -20.03 2.19
CA PHE A 602 25.83 -19.18 2.72
C PHE A 602 26.40 -18.26 1.66
N ASP A 603 25.51 -17.80 0.79
CA ASP A 603 25.81 -16.77 -0.19
C ASP A 603 26.22 -15.45 0.49
N ASP A 604 26.91 -14.58 -0.25
CA ASP A 604 27.68 -13.50 0.35
C ASP A 604 26.82 -12.41 1.03
N PHE A 605 27.39 -11.70 2.00
CA PHE A 605 26.73 -10.59 2.73
C PHE A 605 26.33 -9.40 1.84
N LYS A 606 26.48 -9.50 0.51
CA LYS A 606 26.11 -8.46 -0.46
C LYS A 606 24.67 -8.61 -0.97
N SER A 607 23.91 -9.53 -0.40
CA SER A 607 22.52 -9.81 -0.75
C SER A 607 21.51 -9.36 0.30
N THR A 608 21.95 -8.91 1.48
CA THR A 608 21.09 -8.26 2.48
C THR A 608 21.15 -6.75 2.36
N ILE A 609 19.97 -6.14 2.27
CA ILE A 609 19.76 -4.70 2.28
C ILE A 609 19.40 -4.27 3.70
N ASN A 610 19.91 -3.10 4.08
CA ASN A 610 19.71 -2.50 5.39
C ASN A 610 18.94 -1.21 5.19
N CYS A 611 17.96 -0.92 6.03
CA CYS A 611 17.22 0.32 5.90
C CYS A 611 16.72 0.83 7.25
N ARG A 612 16.55 2.14 7.38
CA ARG A 612 15.95 2.73 8.57
C ARG A 612 15.42 4.13 8.36
N LYS A 613 14.76 4.64 9.38
CA LYS A 613 14.36 6.04 9.54
C LYS A 613 14.72 6.53 10.94
N ASP A 614 15.12 7.79 11.09
CA ASP A 614 15.44 8.38 12.40
C ASP A 614 14.20 8.45 13.31
N GLU A 615 13.06 8.86 12.75
CA GLU A 615 11.77 8.94 13.45
C GLU A 615 10.65 8.29 12.60
N GLY A 616 9.96 7.31 13.18
CA GLY A 616 8.91 6.54 12.51
C GLY A 616 9.42 5.22 11.92
N LEU A 617 8.67 4.67 10.97
CA LEU A 617 8.95 3.37 10.34
C LEU A 617 9.22 3.50 8.84
N VAL A 618 9.89 2.48 8.29
CA VAL A 618 10.11 2.34 6.85
C VAL A 618 8.99 1.51 6.24
N ASP A 619 8.25 2.06 5.29
CA ASP A 619 7.26 1.31 4.52
C ASP A 619 7.89 0.71 3.26
N TYR A 620 7.36 -0.42 2.78
CA TYR A 620 7.95 -1.20 1.68
C TYR A 620 6.95 -1.48 0.56
N LYS A 621 7.46 -1.54 -0.67
CA LYS A 621 6.71 -2.00 -1.84
C LYS A 621 7.23 -3.36 -2.31
N LEU A 622 6.35 -4.36 -2.34
CA LEU A 622 6.57 -5.63 -3.01
C LEU A 622 6.04 -5.55 -4.44
N THR A 623 6.87 -5.85 -5.42
CA THR A 623 6.43 -5.98 -6.83
C THR A 623 6.62 -7.41 -7.30
N ILE A 624 5.52 -8.05 -7.67
CA ILE A 624 5.51 -9.41 -8.23
C ILE A 624 5.56 -9.30 -9.76
N CYS A 625 6.41 -10.07 -10.42
CA CYS A 625 6.76 -9.90 -11.84
C CYS A 625 7.27 -8.48 -12.19
N PRO A 626 8.31 -7.97 -11.48
CA PRO A 626 8.78 -6.59 -11.63
C PRO A 626 9.32 -6.24 -13.02
#